data_AF-A0A5R9B2F8-F1
#
_entry.id   AF-A0A5R9B2F8-F1
#
_cell.length_a   1.000
_cell.length_b   1.000
_cell.length_c   1.000
_cell.angle_alpha   90.00
_cell.angle_beta   90.00
_cell.angle_gamma   90.00
#
_symmetry.space_group_name_H-M   'P 1'
#
loop_
_entity.id
_entity.type
_entity.pdbx_description
1 polymer ?
#
loop_
_entity_poly.entity_id
_entity_poly.type
_entity_poly.pdbx_seq_one_letter_code
_entity_poly.pdbx_strand_id
1 'polypeptide(L)' 'MSVILGIVVIILLIVSLIPNLKAYKKTKETGEKNPRFAIMIGIDAILLVLVCVTLIFQFL' A
#
# COMPACT_ATOMS: atom_id res chain seq x y z
N MET A 1 5.81 -21.55 5.07
CA MET A 1 4.74 -20.72 5.69
C MET A 1 5.04 -19.23 5.60
N SER A 2 6.21 -18.75 6.04
CA SER A 2 6.54 -17.31 6.10
C SER A 2 6.58 -16.58 4.74
N VAL A 3 7.22 -17.14 3.71
CA VAL A 3 7.32 -16.48 2.38
C VAL A 3 5.97 -16.40 1.65
N ILE A 4 5.15 -17.47 1.72
CA ILE A 4 3.81 -17.51 1.12
C ILE A 4 2.92 -16.41 1.72
N LEU A 5 3.00 -16.22 3.05
CA LEU A 5 2.32 -15.14 3.75
C LEU A 5 2.77 -13.75 3.27
N GLY A 6 4.08 -13.55 3.09
CA GLY A 6 4.62 -12.30 2.55
C GLY A 6 4.11 -11.98 1.15
N ILE A 7 4.05 -12.98 0.26
CA ILE A 7 3.50 -12.83 -1.09
C ILE A 7 2.02 -12.45 -1.05
N VAL A 8 1.22 -13.11 -0.20
CA VAL A 8 -0.21 -12.80 -0.03
C VAL A 8 -0.40 -11.37 0.47
N VAL A 9 0.41 -10.92 1.44
CA VAL A 9 0.36 -9.54 1.95
C VAL A 9 0.69 -8.52 0.86
N ILE A 10 1.69 -8.78 0.01
CA ILE A 10 2.01 -7.90 -1.13
C ILE A 10 0.82 -7.78 -2.08
N ILE A 11 0.17 -8.90 -2.42
CA ILE A 11 -1.00 -8.89 -3.30
C ILE A 11 -2.15 -8.07 -2.68
N LEU A 12 -2.42 -8.26 -1.39
CA LEU A 12 -3.45 -7.49 -0.67
C LEU A 12 -3.13 -5.99 -0.63
N LEU A 13 -1.87 -5.62 -0.39
CA LEU A 13 -1.44 -4.22 -0.39
C LEU A 13 -1.59 -3.58 -1.76
N ILE A 14 -1.23 -4.27 -2.84
CA ILE A 14 -1.43 -3.77 -4.22
C ILE A 14 -2.91 -3.58 -4.53
N VAL A 15 -3.76 -4.54 -4.14
CA VAL A 15 -5.22 -4.45 -4.34
C VAL A 15 -5.83 -3.31 -3.52
N SER A 16 -5.30 -3.00 -2.33
CA SER A 16 -5.70 -1.85 -1.50
C SER A 16 -5.23 -0.51 -2.07
N LEU A 17 -4.03 -0.48 -2.65
CA LEU A 17 -3.42 0.75 -3.16
C LEU A 17 -4.19 1.32 -4.36
N ILE A 18 -4.75 0.47 -5.22
CA ILE A 18 -5.52 0.89 -6.42
C ILE A 18 -6.76 1.74 -6.07
N PRO A 19 -7.71 1.28 -5.23
CA PRO A 19 -8.87 2.08 -4.84
C PRO A 19 -8.47 3.31 -4.01
N ASN A 20 -7.44 3.20 -3.16
CA ASN A 20 -6.93 4.33 -2.39
C ASN A 20 -6.37 5.46 -3.28
N LEU A 21 -5.62 5.11 -4.34
CA LEU A 21 -5.14 6.05 -5.34
C LEU A 21 -6.28 6.67 -6.15
N LYS A 22 -7.29 5.89 -6.54
CA LYS A 22 -8.48 6.41 -7.23
C LYS A 22 -9.26 7.39 -6.35
N ALA A 23 -9.45 7.06 -5.07
CA ALA A 23 -10.14 7.94 -4.12
C ALA A 23 -9.36 9.22 -3.86
N TYR A 24 -8.02 9.16 -3.77
CA TYR A 24 -7.18 10.34 -3.66
C TYR A 24 -7.22 11.23 -4.89
N LYS A 25 -7.18 10.66 -6.11
CA LYS A 25 -7.37 11.44 -7.35
C LYS A 25 -8.75 12.12 -7.38
N LYS A 26 -9.80 11.37 -7.04
CA LYS A 26 -11.18 11.88 -7.02
C LYS A 26 -11.36 13.03 -6.01
N THR A 27 -10.78 12.91 -4.82
CA THR A 27 -10.81 13.99 -3.79
C THR A 27 -9.98 15.20 -4.19
N LYS A 28 -8.88 15.01 -4.90
CA LYS A 28 -8.08 16.10 -5.47
C LYS A 28 -8.84 16.84 -6.59
N GLU A 29 -9.65 16.12 -7.38
CA GLU A 29 -10.49 16.69 -8.44
C GLU A 29 -11.74 17.41 -7.89
N THR A 30 -12.34 16.93 -6.80
CA THR A 30 -13.48 17.62 -6.15
C THR A 30 -13.08 18.78 -5.23
N GLY A 31 -11.77 19.05 -5.07
CA GLY A 31 -11.26 20.12 -4.20
C GLY A 31 -11.42 19.85 -2.70
N GLU A 32 -12.01 18.70 -2.35
CA GLU A 32 -12.21 18.26 -0.98
C GLU A 32 -10.90 17.68 -0.45
N LYS A 33 -10.11 18.51 0.24
CA LYS A 33 -8.87 18.08 0.89
C LYS A 33 -9.19 17.13 2.04
N ASN A 34 -9.46 15.87 1.74
CA ASN A 34 -9.60 14.83 2.74
C ASN A 34 -8.25 14.11 2.91
N PRO A 35 -7.42 14.51 3.90
CA PRO A 35 -6.07 13.98 4.06
C PRO A 35 -6.06 12.48 4.37
N ARG A 36 -7.21 11.90 4.75
CA ARG A 36 -7.33 10.47 5.07
C ARG A 36 -6.88 9.58 3.93
N PHE A 37 -7.22 9.91 2.67
CA PHE A 37 -6.79 9.11 1.52
C PHE A 37 -5.29 9.20 1.25
N ALA A 38 -4.70 10.40 1.42
CA ALA A 38 -3.26 10.59 1.30
C ALA A 38 -2.50 9.78 2.37
N ILE A 39 -3.00 9.80 3.61
CA ILE A 39 -2.43 9.03 4.72
C ILE A 39 -2.56 7.53 4.44
N MET A 40 -3.71 7.06 3.94
CA MET A 40 -3.94 5.64 3.64
C MET A 40 -3.00 5.11 2.56
N ILE A 41 -2.78 5.88 1.48
CA ILE A 41 -1.78 5.56 0.44
C ILE A 41 -0.37 5.54 1.03
N GLY A 42 -0.05 6.52 1.89
CA GLY A 42 1.26 6.61 2.54
C GLY A 42 1.55 5.39 3.42
N ILE A 43 0.58 4.95 4.21
CA ILE A 43 0.68 3.75 5.04
C ILE A 43 0.85 2.50 4.17
N ASP A 44 0.01 2.33 3.15
CA ASP A 44 0.10 1.17 2.24
C ASP A 44 1.48 1.12 1.56
N ALA A 45 2.02 2.25 1.13
CA ALA A 45 3.35 2.34 0.53
C ALA A 45 4.48 1.98 1.50
N ILE A 46 4.44 2.48 2.73
CA ILE A 46 5.44 2.15 3.77
C ILE A 46 5.42 0.66 4.09
N LEU A 47 4.23 0.08 4.24
CA LEU A 47 4.07 -1.36 4.50
C LEU A 47 4.60 -2.19 3.34
N LEU A 48 4.37 -1.77 2.09
CA LEU A 48 4.88 -2.45 0.90
C LEU A 48 6.41 -2.47 0.88
N VAL A 49 7.05 -1.34 1.17
CA VAL A 49 8.51 -1.24 1.29
C VAL A 49 9.03 -2.15 2.40
N LEU A 50 8.41 -2.12 3.57
CA LEU A 50 8.83 -2.94 4.72
C LEU A 50 8.78 -4.44 4.39
N VAL A 51 7.67 -4.89 3.80
CA VAL A 51 7.50 -6.30 3.41
C VAL A 51 8.52 -6.70 2.34
N CYS A 52 8.77 -5.85 1.34
CA CYS A 52 9.79 -6.10 0.33
C CYS A 52 11.19 -6.23 0.94
N VAL A 53 11.60 -5.31 1.81
CA VAL A 53 12.91 -5.35 2.50
C VAL A 53 13.04 -6.61 3.34
N THR A 54 11.98 -6.97 4.07
CA THR A 54 11.99 -8.18 4.93
C THR A 54 12.13 -9.45 4.10
N LEU A 55 11.43 -9.54 2.96
CA LEU A 55 11.57 -10.67 2.04
C LEU A 55 12.97 -10.71 1.42
N ILE A 56 13.54 -9.58 1.01
CA ILE A 56 14.91 -9.52 0.48
C ILE A 56 15.90 -10.04 1.52
N PHE A 57 15.82 -9.57 2.78
CA PHE A 57 16.68 -10.03 3.87
C PHE A 57 16.47 -11.51 4.23
N GLN A 58 15.28 -12.06 3.98
CA GLN A 58 15.02 -13.48 4.21
C GLN A 58 15.63 -14.37 3.11
N PHE A 59 15.85 -13.81 1.91
CA PHE A 59 16.45 -14.51 0.77
C PHE A 59 17.95 -14.27 0.61
N LEU A 60 18.50 -13.21 1.22
CA LEU A 60 19.93 -12.86 1.24
C LEU A 60 20.66 -13.61 2.36
#